data_AF-A0A2Z6NMN5-F1
#
_entry.id   AF-A0A2Z6NMN5-F1
#
_cell.length_a   1.000
_cell.length_b   1.000
_cell.length_c   1.000
_cell.angle_alpha   90.00
_cell.angle_beta   90.00
_cell.angle_gamma   90.00
#
_symmetry.space_group_name_H-M   'P 1'
#
loop_
_entity.id
_entity.type
_entity.pdbx_description
1 polymer ?
#
loop_
_entity_poly.entity_id
_entity_poly.type
_entity_poly.pdbx_seq_one_letter_code
_entity_poly.pdbx_strand_id
1 'polypeptide(L)'
;MALHCGSFCFTTLACNPLATVKFSQPIVKASVFPSTLSPPNVRLNVKGKTKAIAANGSPETNESPLVVCFGEMLIDFVPTVSGLSLADAPAFKKAPGGAPANVAVGISRLGGSSAFIGKVGEDEFGYMLADILKENNVNSQGMRFDPGARTALAFVTLRSDGEREFMFYRNPSADMLLQEDELDLDLIRKAKIFHYGSISLITEPCKSAHIAAAKAAKDAGVFLSYDPNLRLPLWPSADSAREGILSIWETADIIKISEEEISFLTNGENPYDDAVVRKLFHPNLKLLLVTEGAEGCRYYTKEFSGRVKGMKVDAVDTTGAGDAFVAGILSQLATDLSLIQQNLCRM
;
A
#
# COMPACT_ATOMS: atom_id res chain seq x y z
N MET A 1 -5.65 -1.60 -7.98
CA MET A 1 -6.42 -1.07 -6.82
C MET A 1 -6.61 -2.09 -5.70
N ALA A 2 -5.72 -2.09 -4.69
CA ALA A 2 -5.94 -2.86 -3.46
C ALA A 2 -7.07 -2.30 -2.58
N LEU A 3 -7.64 -1.12 -2.90
CA LEU A 3 -8.68 -0.41 -2.13
C LEU A 3 -10.10 -0.57 -2.68
N HIS A 4 -10.26 -1.03 -3.93
CA HIS A 4 -11.57 -1.26 -4.54
C HIS A 4 -11.69 -2.71 -5.01
N CYS A 5 -12.42 -3.53 -4.23
CA CYS A 5 -12.99 -4.75 -4.78
C CYS A 5 -14.42 -4.88 -4.23
N GLY A 6 -15.40 -4.44 -5.03
CA GLY A 6 -16.81 -4.74 -4.81
C GLY A 6 -17.19 -6.00 -5.60
N SER A 7 -18.01 -6.87 -5.01
CA SER A 7 -18.49 -8.10 -5.66
C SER A 7 -19.25 -7.82 -6.94
N PHE A 8 -18.76 -8.32 -8.08
CA PHE A 8 -19.54 -8.43 -9.30
C PHE A 8 -20.16 -9.83 -9.40
N CYS A 9 -21.49 -9.88 -9.33
CA CYS A 9 -22.28 -11.09 -9.56
C CYS A 9 -22.41 -11.31 -11.07
N PHE A 10 -21.91 -12.43 -11.58
CA PHE A 10 -22.07 -12.83 -12.98
C PHE A 10 -23.48 -13.38 -13.20
N THR A 11 -24.29 -12.70 -14.02
CA THR A 11 -25.43 -13.33 -14.72
C THR A 11 -25.08 -13.52 -16.18
N THR A 12 -25.13 -14.77 -16.60
CA THR A 12 -24.92 -15.26 -17.96
C THR A 12 -25.97 -14.69 -18.93
N LEU A 13 -25.53 -14.14 -20.05
CA LEU A 13 -26.39 -13.82 -21.20
C LEU A 13 -26.03 -14.76 -22.35
N ALA A 14 -26.98 -15.61 -22.72
CA ALA A 14 -26.91 -16.43 -23.93
C ALA A 14 -27.33 -15.61 -25.14
N CYS A 15 -26.61 -15.80 -26.24
CA CYS A 15 -26.80 -15.15 -27.54
C CYS A 15 -27.83 -15.91 -28.39
N ASN A 16 -28.71 -15.21 -29.10
CA ASN A 16 -29.20 -15.59 -30.45
C ASN A 16 -29.93 -14.41 -31.15
N PRO A 17 -30.05 -14.42 -32.51
CA PRO A 17 -29.97 -13.20 -33.30
C PRO A 17 -31.28 -12.76 -34.00
N LEU A 18 -31.22 -11.53 -34.56
CA LEU A 18 -31.99 -10.92 -35.65
C LEU A 18 -33.49 -10.62 -35.44
N ALA A 19 -33.84 -9.33 -35.31
CA ALA A 19 -34.94 -8.69 -36.03
C ALA A 19 -34.86 -7.15 -35.94
N THR A 20 -34.92 -6.49 -37.10
CA THR A 20 -34.99 -5.04 -37.30
C THR A 20 -36.44 -4.55 -37.14
N VAL A 21 -36.70 -3.60 -36.24
CA VAL A 21 -37.89 -2.72 -36.30
C VAL A 21 -37.57 -1.34 -35.69
N LYS A 22 -37.86 -0.25 -36.43
CA LYS A 22 -37.89 1.13 -35.94
C LYS A 22 -39.32 1.51 -35.54
N PHE A 23 -39.49 2.21 -34.41
CA PHE A 23 -40.04 3.58 -34.25
C PHE A 23 -40.81 3.81 -32.92
N SER A 24 -40.68 5.06 -32.48
CA SER A 24 -41.56 5.86 -31.60
C SER A 24 -41.40 5.75 -30.08
N GLN A 25 -41.02 6.89 -29.49
CA GLN A 25 -41.17 7.22 -28.07
C GLN A 25 -42.65 7.45 -27.74
N PRO A 26 -43.05 7.18 -26.50
CA PRO A 26 -43.73 8.21 -25.74
C PRO A 26 -43.21 8.36 -24.30
N ILE A 27 -43.23 9.62 -23.85
CA ILE A 27 -43.03 10.06 -22.48
C ILE A 27 -44.27 9.72 -21.66
N VAL A 28 -44.15 9.01 -20.52
CA VAL A 28 -45.06 9.20 -19.37
C VAL A 28 -44.34 9.00 -18.03
N LYS A 29 -44.66 9.95 -17.15
CA LYS A 29 -44.43 10.22 -15.72
C LYS A 29 -44.23 9.05 -14.74
N ALA A 30 -43.49 9.43 -13.69
CA ALA A 30 -43.27 8.76 -12.42
C ALA A 30 -44.56 8.44 -11.62
N SER A 31 -44.52 7.30 -10.92
CA SER A 31 -45.35 7.02 -9.75
C SER A 31 -44.59 6.10 -8.78
N VAL A 32 -44.47 6.58 -7.55
CA VAL A 32 -43.94 5.92 -6.36
C VAL A 32 -44.94 4.86 -5.87
N PHE A 33 -44.47 3.67 -5.47
CA PHE A 33 -45.04 2.89 -4.36
C PHE A 33 -43.97 2.00 -3.69
N PRO A 34 -44.08 1.70 -2.38
CA PRO A 34 -43.05 1.07 -1.56
C PRO A 34 -43.32 -0.44 -1.35
N SER A 35 -42.27 -1.24 -1.14
CA SER A 35 -42.27 -2.33 -0.13
C SER A 35 -40.98 -3.15 -0.16
N THR A 36 -40.37 -3.19 1.03
CA THR A 36 -39.61 -4.27 1.66
C THR A 36 -39.64 -5.65 1.00
N LEU A 37 -38.46 -6.28 0.82
CA LEU A 37 -38.24 -7.73 0.93
C LEU A 37 -36.72 -8.01 1.03
N SER A 38 -36.29 -8.51 2.19
CA SER A 38 -34.95 -9.05 2.44
C SER A 38 -34.86 -10.51 1.98
N PRO A 39 -33.75 -10.98 1.40
CA PRO A 39 -33.54 -12.40 1.14
C PRO A 39 -32.94 -13.14 2.36
N PRO A 40 -33.11 -14.49 2.45
CA PRO A 40 -32.98 -15.23 3.70
C PRO A 40 -31.53 -15.65 4.03
N ASN A 41 -31.22 -15.62 5.33
CA ASN A 41 -30.03 -16.20 5.93
C ASN A 41 -30.11 -17.74 5.93
N VAL A 42 -29.21 -18.41 5.21
CA VAL A 42 -28.97 -19.85 5.36
C VAL A 42 -27.76 -20.06 6.25
N ARG A 43 -28.00 -20.45 7.51
CA ARG A 43 -26.98 -20.93 8.46
C ARG A 43 -26.73 -22.42 8.24
N LEU A 44 -25.54 -22.76 7.76
CA LEU A 44 -25.02 -24.13 7.79
C LEU A 44 -24.50 -24.42 9.21
N ASN A 45 -25.09 -25.43 9.85
CA ASN A 45 -24.82 -25.85 11.22
C ASN A 45 -23.94 -27.10 11.17
N VAL A 46 -22.62 -26.95 11.43
CA VAL A 46 -21.71 -28.09 11.57
C VAL A 46 -21.47 -28.35 13.06
N LYS A 47 -22.08 -29.42 13.58
CA LYS A 47 -21.81 -29.95 14.92
C LYS A 47 -20.48 -30.73 14.90
N GLY A 48 -19.41 -30.11 15.38
CA GLY A 48 -18.18 -30.80 15.79
C GLY A 48 -18.10 -30.86 17.32
N LYS A 49 -18.05 -32.06 17.90
CA LYS A 49 -17.77 -32.26 19.33
C LYS A 49 -16.28 -32.07 19.59
N THR A 50 -15.92 -31.18 20.51
CA THR A 50 -14.57 -31.18 21.11
C THR A 50 -14.69 -31.08 22.62
N LYS A 51 -14.11 -32.07 23.30
CA LYS A 51 -14.03 -32.18 24.76
C LYS A 51 -13.17 -31.03 25.31
N ALA A 52 -13.66 -30.40 26.36
CA ALA A 52 -12.90 -29.44 27.17
C ALA A 52 -11.78 -30.16 27.93
N ILE A 53 -10.57 -29.60 27.86
CA ILE A 53 -9.52 -29.77 28.88
C ILE A 53 -9.24 -28.37 29.39
N ALA A 54 -9.56 -28.14 30.66
CA ALA A 54 -9.25 -26.90 31.35
C ALA A 54 -7.75 -26.88 31.71
N ALA A 55 -7.05 -25.83 31.30
CA ALA A 55 -5.76 -25.46 31.86
C ALA A 55 -5.81 -23.97 32.18
N ASN A 56 -5.56 -23.65 33.45
CA ASN A 56 -5.46 -22.29 33.97
C ASN A 56 -4.31 -21.55 33.27
N GLY A 57 -4.66 -20.55 32.46
CA GLY A 57 -3.76 -19.50 31.99
C GLY A 57 -4.54 -18.19 32.07
N SER A 58 -3.92 -17.16 32.62
CA SER A 58 -4.35 -15.78 32.41
C SER A 58 -4.60 -15.55 30.91
N PRO A 59 -5.62 -14.77 30.50
CA PRO A 59 -5.80 -14.47 29.10
C PRO A 59 -4.60 -13.64 28.64
N GLU A 60 -3.62 -14.29 28.03
CA GLU A 60 -2.75 -13.60 27.08
C GLU A 60 -3.72 -13.03 26.04
N THR A 61 -3.92 -11.72 26.08
CA THR A 61 -4.58 -11.03 24.99
C THR A 61 -3.69 -11.27 23.78
N ASN A 62 -4.11 -12.22 22.96
CA ASN A 62 -3.46 -12.64 21.74
C ASN A 62 -3.63 -11.48 20.72
N GLU A 63 -2.99 -10.35 21.01
CA GLU A 63 -3.00 -9.19 20.14
C GLU A 63 -2.25 -9.58 18.88
N SER A 64 -2.98 -9.61 17.76
CA SER A 64 -2.42 -9.89 16.45
C SER A 64 -1.24 -8.94 16.20
N PRO A 65 -0.09 -9.45 15.72
CA PRO A 65 1.14 -8.69 15.60
C PRO A 65 0.91 -7.47 14.70
N LEU A 66 1.07 -6.29 15.28
CA LEU A 66 0.74 -5.01 14.64
C LEU A 66 1.82 -4.58 13.65
N VAL A 67 1.40 -4.20 12.43
CA VAL A 67 2.25 -3.49 11.48
C VAL A 67 1.83 -2.02 11.41
N VAL A 68 2.73 -1.11 11.73
CA VAL A 68 2.48 0.34 11.63
C VAL A 68 3.08 0.86 10.34
N CYS A 69 2.26 1.45 9.47
CA CYS A 69 2.69 2.05 8.21
C CYS A 69 2.73 3.58 8.35
N PHE A 70 3.83 4.19 7.93
CA PHE A 70 4.10 5.62 8.09
C PHE A 70 4.34 6.30 6.75
N GLY A 71 3.66 7.42 6.51
CA GLY A 71 3.95 8.31 5.40
C GLY A 71 2.71 9.00 4.83
N GLU A 72 2.61 9.04 3.50
CA GLU A 72 1.59 9.79 2.79
C GLU A 72 0.30 9.00 2.57
N MET A 73 -0.82 9.73 2.55
CA MET A 73 -2.12 9.27 2.08
C MET A 73 -2.76 10.41 1.28
N LEU A 74 -3.25 10.11 0.09
CA LEU A 74 -3.62 11.13 -0.90
C LEU A 74 -4.75 10.66 -1.82
N ILE A 75 -5.24 11.55 -2.68
CA ILE A 75 -6.23 11.21 -3.71
C ILE A 75 -5.55 11.08 -5.07
N ASP A 76 -5.66 9.90 -5.66
CA ASP A 76 -5.31 9.66 -7.05
C ASP A 76 -6.51 9.98 -7.96
N PHE A 77 -6.32 10.88 -8.92
CA PHE A 77 -7.25 11.13 -10.01
C PHE A 77 -6.82 10.30 -11.22
N VAL A 78 -7.52 9.19 -11.44
CA VAL A 78 -7.26 8.27 -12.55
C VAL A 78 -8.19 8.64 -13.72
N PRO A 79 -7.66 8.84 -14.94
CA PRO A 79 -8.46 9.26 -16.07
C PRO A 79 -9.44 8.16 -16.45
N THR A 80 -10.66 8.54 -16.85
CA THR A 80 -11.68 7.58 -17.28
C THR A 80 -11.39 6.99 -18.67
N VAL A 81 -10.45 7.59 -19.40
CA VAL A 81 -10.01 7.16 -20.74
C VAL A 81 -8.49 7.10 -20.74
N SER A 82 -7.94 5.93 -21.07
CA SER A 82 -6.49 5.70 -21.14
C SER A 82 -5.86 6.27 -22.42
N GLY A 83 -4.56 6.55 -22.38
CA GLY A 83 -3.78 6.96 -23.56
C GLY A 83 -3.93 8.43 -23.96
N LEU A 84 -4.57 9.24 -23.11
CA LEU A 84 -4.73 10.68 -23.32
C LEU A 84 -3.80 11.47 -22.39
N SER A 85 -3.44 12.68 -22.82
CA SER A 85 -2.78 13.65 -21.95
C SER A 85 -3.71 14.07 -20.81
N LEU A 86 -3.14 14.68 -19.76
CA LEU A 86 -3.96 15.20 -18.66
C LEU A 86 -4.95 16.27 -19.11
N ALA A 87 -4.53 17.14 -20.04
CA ALA A 87 -5.35 18.23 -20.55
C ALA A 87 -6.50 17.72 -21.43
N ASP A 88 -6.32 16.58 -22.10
CA ASP A 88 -7.31 15.99 -23.00
C ASP A 88 -8.24 14.99 -22.29
N ALA A 89 -7.92 14.58 -21.07
CA ALA A 89 -8.73 13.65 -20.31
C ALA A 89 -10.10 14.29 -19.97
N PRO A 90 -11.23 13.68 -20.39
CA PRO A 90 -12.55 14.31 -20.25
C PRO A 90 -13.08 14.25 -18.81
N ALA A 91 -12.62 13.27 -18.02
CA ALA A 91 -13.01 13.08 -16.64
C ALA A 91 -11.96 12.24 -15.89
N PHE A 92 -11.99 12.37 -14.57
CA PHE A 92 -11.18 11.59 -13.66
C PHE A 92 -12.05 10.92 -12.62
N LYS A 93 -11.69 9.69 -12.27
CA LYS A 93 -12.22 8.99 -11.10
C LYS A 93 -11.25 9.20 -9.94
N LYS A 94 -11.75 9.75 -8.84
CA LYS A 94 -11.01 9.82 -7.58
C LYS A 94 -10.83 8.42 -6.99
N ALA A 95 -9.65 8.13 -6.49
CA ALA A 95 -9.32 6.92 -5.76
C ALA A 95 -8.44 7.27 -4.55
N PRO A 96 -8.63 6.60 -3.40
CA PRO A 96 -7.67 6.70 -2.30
C PRO A 96 -6.33 6.09 -2.73
N GLY A 97 -5.24 6.75 -2.36
CA GLY A 97 -3.87 6.35 -2.67
C GLY A 97 -2.87 6.70 -1.56
N GLY A 98 -1.58 6.53 -1.85
CA GLY A 98 -0.48 6.60 -0.90
C GLY A 98 0.07 5.22 -0.58
N ALA A 99 1.37 5.00 -0.81
CA ALA A 99 1.96 3.67 -0.75
C ALA A 99 1.88 3.05 0.67
N PRO A 100 2.23 3.76 1.76
CA PRO A 100 2.10 3.21 3.11
C PRO A 100 0.65 2.92 3.50
N ALA A 101 -0.31 3.75 3.07
CA ALA A 101 -1.74 3.52 3.31
C ALA A 101 -2.25 2.27 2.56
N ASN A 102 -1.81 2.06 1.31
CA ASN A 102 -2.12 0.86 0.54
C ASN A 102 -1.59 -0.41 1.23
N VAL A 103 -0.38 -0.36 1.79
CA VAL A 103 0.21 -1.48 2.54
C VAL A 103 -0.63 -1.78 3.79
N ALA A 104 -0.97 -0.78 4.59
CA ALA A 104 -1.79 -0.96 5.80
C ALA A 104 -3.14 -1.62 5.47
N VAL A 105 -3.86 -1.10 4.46
CA VAL A 105 -5.13 -1.70 4.04
C VAL A 105 -4.94 -3.11 3.48
N GLY A 106 -3.89 -3.34 2.71
CA GLY A 106 -3.55 -4.68 2.21
C GLY A 106 -3.37 -5.70 3.34
N ILE A 107 -2.62 -5.33 4.39
CA ILE A 107 -2.39 -6.18 5.57
C ILE A 107 -3.72 -6.48 6.28
N SER A 108 -4.53 -5.46 6.52
CA SER A 108 -5.84 -5.64 7.16
C SER A 108 -6.76 -6.56 6.35
N ARG A 109 -6.80 -6.41 5.03
CA ARG A 109 -7.58 -7.27 4.13
C ARG A 109 -7.10 -8.72 4.12
N LEU A 110 -5.84 -8.97 4.41
CA LEU A 110 -5.27 -10.31 4.60
C LEU A 110 -5.53 -10.89 6.01
N GLY A 111 -6.23 -10.15 6.88
CA GLY A 111 -6.56 -10.56 8.25
C GLY A 111 -5.50 -10.20 9.30
N GLY A 112 -4.47 -9.44 8.91
CA GLY A 112 -3.44 -8.92 9.82
C GLY A 112 -3.91 -7.69 10.60
N SER A 113 -3.17 -7.31 11.63
CA SER A 113 -3.38 -6.07 12.38
C SER A 113 -2.50 -4.96 11.81
N SER A 114 -3.10 -3.82 11.45
CA SER A 114 -2.34 -2.69 10.91
C SER A 114 -2.80 -1.35 11.47
N ALA A 115 -1.88 -0.39 11.51
CA ALA A 115 -2.16 1.00 11.81
C ALA A 115 -1.49 1.93 10.80
N PHE A 116 -2.02 3.14 10.67
CA PHE A 116 -1.48 4.18 9.81
C PHE A 116 -1.08 5.41 10.64
N ILE A 117 0.09 5.95 10.35
CA ILE A 117 0.59 7.23 10.87
C ILE A 117 0.90 8.14 9.69
N GLY A 118 0.28 9.31 9.68
CA GLY A 118 0.40 10.28 8.60
C GLY A 118 -0.50 11.48 8.83
N LYS A 119 -0.48 12.43 7.89
CA LYS A 119 -1.24 13.68 8.00
C LYS A 119 -1.97 14.00 6.71
N VAL A 120 -3.24 14.35 6.80
CA VAL A 120 -4.09 14.81 5.68
C VAL A 120 -4.69 16.17 6.00
N GLY A 121 -5.32 16.83 5.03
CA GLY A 121 -5.99 18.10 5.30
C GLY A 121 -7.26 17.91 6.11
N GLU A 122 -7.63 18.90 6.91
CA GLU A 122 -8.96 19.03 7.52
C GLU A 122 -9.97 19.44 6.43
N ASP A 123 -10.19 18.53 5.48
CA ASP A 123 -11.02 18.72 4.30
C ASP A 123 -11.77 17.43 3.91
N GLU A 124 -12.73 17.55 3.00
CA GLU A 124 -13.59 16.45 2.55
C GLU A 124 -12.79 15.23 2.04
N PHE A 125 -11.61 15.47 1.45
CA PHE A 125 -10.76 14.37 1.02
C PHE A 125 -10.03 13.73 2.19
N GLY A 126 -9.55 14.50 3.16
CA GLY A 126 -8.95 13.96 4.38
C GLY A 126 -9.94 13.11 5.18
N TYR A 127 -11.19 13.58 5.35
CA TYR A 127 -12.24 12.80 6.02
C TYR A 127 -12.58 11.52 5.27
N MET A 128 -12.71 11.59 3.93
CA MET A 128 -12.91 10.40 3.10
C MET A 128 -11.78 9.38 3.29
N LEU A 129 -10.52 9.83 3.32
CA LEU A 129 -9.37 8.95 3.50
C LEU A 129 -9.36 8.27 4.88
N ALA A 130 -9.73 9.01 5.93
CA ALA A 130 -9.87 8.44 7.27
C ALA A 130 -11.00 7.39 7.34
N ASP A 131 -12.12 7.64 6.67
CA ASP A 131 -13.21 6.68 6.57
C ASP A 131 -12.78 5.42 5.80
N ILE A 132 -11.99 5.55 4.74
CA ILE A 132 -11.41 4.41 4.02
C ILE A 132 -10.55 3.54 4.95
N LEU A 133 -9.71 4.13 5.80
CA LEU A 133 -8.92 3.35 6.78
C LEU A 133 -9.85 2.59 7.74
N LYS A 134 -10.88 3.27 8.27
CA LYS A 134 -11.85 2.69 9.19
C LYS A 134 -12.67 1.56 8.56
N GLU A 135 -13.18 1.74 7.34
CA GLU A 135 -13.91 0.72 6.59
C GLU A 135 -13.09 -0.55 6.34
N ASN A 136 -11.77 -0.39 6.25
CA ASN A 136 -10.83 -1.49 6.08
C ASN A 136 -10.22 -1.96 7.40
N ASN A 137 -10.76 -1.57 8.56
CA ASN A 137 -10.27 -1.97 9.90
C ASN A 137 -8.78 -1.65 10.15
N VAL A 138 -8.25 -0.60 9.52
CA VAL A 138 -6.92 -0.07 9.84
C VAL A 138 -7.04 0.88 11.03
N ASN A 139 -6.19 0.71 12.05
CA ASN A 139 -6.13 1.63 13.17
C ASN A 139 -5.58 3.00 12.70
N SER A 140 -6.43 4.03 12.73
CA SER A 140 -6.10 5.39 12.30
C SER A 140 -5.78 6.35 13.45
N GLN A 141 -5.51 5.86 14.67
CA GLN A 141 -5.19 6.69 15.84
C GLN A 141 -3.97 7.60 15.60
N GLY A 142 -3.01 7.16 14.78
CA GLY A 142 -1.82 7.92 14.40
C GLY A 142 -2.03 8.92 13.26
N MET A 143 -3.24 9.01 12.70
CA MET A 143 -3.58 9.96 11.64
C MET A 143 -3.84 11.35 12.21
N ARG A 144 -3.38 12.39 11.52
CA ARG A 144 -3.55 13.80 11.88
C ARG A 144 -4.26 14.56 10.76
N PHE A 145 -4.94 15.63 11.15
CA PHE A 145 -5.63 16.54 10.25
C PHE A 145 -5.00 17.93 10.35
N ASP A 146 -4.67 18.53 9.21
CA ASP A 146 -4.08 19.86 9.13
C ASP A 146 -5.15 20.90 8.74
N PRO A 147 -5.42 21.92 9.58
CA PRO A 147 -6.42 22.95 9.25
C PRO A 147 -5.90 23.97 8.22
N GLY A 148 -4.60 24.04 7.96
CA GLY A 148 -3.95 25.05 7.12
C GLY A 148 -3.54 24.56 5.73
N ALA A 149 -3.32 23.26 5.55
CA ALA A 149 -2.91 22.65 4.30
C ALA A 149 -3.95 21.64 3.77
N ARG A 150 -4.01 21.49 2.44
CA ARG A 150 -4.94 20.56 1.80
C ARG A 150 -4.36 19.15 1.72
N THR A 151 -5.26 18.17 1.64
CA THR A 151 -4.92 16.79 1.29
C THR A 151 -4.22 16.75 -0.08
N ALA A 152 -3.13 15.99 -0.19
CA ALA A 152 -2.37 15.85 -1.43
C ALA A 152 -3.23 15.21 -2.53
N LEU A 153 -3.02 15.65 -3.77
CA LEU A 153 -3.64 15.06 -4.96
C LEU A 153 -2.56 14.61 -5.94
N ALA A 154 -2.78 13.51 -6.62
CA ALA A 154 -1.97 13.10 -7.76
C ALA A 154 -2.88 12.84 -8.95
N PHE A 155 -2.56 13.46 -10.09
CA PHE A 155 -3.19 13.09 -11.34
C PHE A 155 -2.33 12.07 -12.04
N VAL A 156 -2.94 10.96 -12.45
CA VAL A 156 -2.26 9.87 -13.16
C VAL A 156 -2.53 10.04 -14.64
N THR A 157 -1.51 9.95 -15.47
CA THR A 157 -1.68 9.81 -16.93
C THR A 157 -1.11 8.46 -17.35
N LEU A 158 -1.77 7.83 -18.34
CA LEU A 158 -1.23 6.64 -19.00
C LEU A 158 -0.68 7.10 -20.34
N ARG A 159 0.64 7.07 -20.48
CA ARG A 159 1.32 7.35 -21.75
C ARG A 159 0.94 6.28 -22.78
N SER A 160 1.15 6.60 -24.06
CA SER A 160 0.81 5.70 -25.18
C SER A 160 1.59 4.38 -25.17
N ASP A 161 2.74 4.34 -24.48
CA ASP A 161 3.55 3.14 -24.23
C ASP A 161 3.07 2.31 -23.03
N GLY A 162 2.02 2.76 -22.33
CA GLY A 162 1.47 2.11 -21.14
C GLY A 162 2.10 2.57 -19.82
N GLU A 163 3.14 3.41 -19.87
CA GLU A 163 3.80 3.92 -18.66
C GLU A 163 2.96 4.98 -17.96
N ARG A 164 3.04 5.02 -16.63
CA ARG A 164 2.34 6.03 -15.84
C ARG A 164 3.21 7.23 -15.56
N GLU A 165 2.63 8.40 -15.74
CA GLU A 165 3.19 9.65 -15.27
C GLU A 165 2.27 10.23 -14.19
N PHE A 166 2.88 10.80 -13.15
CA PHE A 166 2.18 11.37 -12.01
C PHE A 166 2.43 12.86 -11.94
N MET A 167 1.36 13.65 -11.93
CA MET A 167 1.41 15.09 -11.67
C MET A 167 0.85 15.37 -10.27
N PHE A 168 1.73 15.74 -9.34
CA PHE A 168 1.36 15.93 -7.94
C PHE A 168 0.99 17.38 -7.62
N TYR A 169 -0.16 17.57 -6.96
CA TYR A 169 -0.52 18.80 -6.27
C TYR A 169 -0.14 18.66 -4.80
N ARG A 170 1.12 19.02 -4.52
CA ARG A 170 1.82 18.78 -3.25
C ARG A 170 2.79 19.93 -2.95
N ASN A 171 2.28 21.14 -2.64
CA ASN A 171 3.12 22.33 -2.37
C ASN A 171 2.46 23.46 -1.54
N PRO A 172 2.51 23.40 -0.19
CA PRO A 172 2.60 22.18 0.60
C PRO A 172 1.22 21.52 0.72
N SER A 173 1.19 20.19 0.71
CA SER A 173 0.04 19.42 1.21
C SER A 173 0.29 18.97 2.65
N ALA A 174 -0.78 18.57 3.33
CA ALA A 174 -0.76 18.25 4.75
C ALA A 174 0.24 17.14 5.14
N ASP A 175 0.46 16.14 4.28
CA ASP A 175 1.41 15.04 4.52
C ASP A 175 2.87 15.50 4.61
N MET A 176 3.19 16.66 4.00
CA MET A 176 4.51 17.28 4.09
C MET A 176 4.75 17.98 5.45
N LEU A 177 3.68 18.22 6.21
CA LEU A 177 3.67 19.07 7.41
C LEU A 177 3.49 18.27 8.71
N LEU A 178 3.65 16.95 8.67
CA LEU A 178 3.70 16.15 9.90
C LEU A 178 4.95 16.51 10.70
N GLN A 179 4.77 16.79 11.98
CA GLN A 179 5.85 17.16 12.90
C GLN A 179 6.16 16.04 13.90
N GLU A 180 7.34 16.09 14.50
CA GLU A 180 7.82 15.10 15.47
C GLU A 180 6.92 15.03 16.72
N ASP A 181 6.41 16.17 17.20
CA ASP A 181 5.55 16.25 18.37
C ASP A 181 4.11 15.74 18.12
N GLU A 182 3.74 15.52 16.85
CA GLU A 182 2.45 14.94 16.47
C GLU A 182 2.47 13.41 16.44
N LEU A 183 3.66 12.79 16.52
CA LEU A 183 3.84 11.33 16.43
C LEU A 183 3.20 10.60 17.61
N ASP A 184 2.42 9.55 17.31
CA ASP A 184 1.94 8.61 18.32
C ASP A 184 3.06 7.60 18.66
N LEU A 185 3.96 7.99 19.57
CA LEU A 185 5.11 7.18 19.95
C LEU A 185 4.70 5.85 20.60
N ASP A 186 3.57 5.78 21.29
CA ASP A 186 3.10 4.55 21.93
C ASP A 186 2.62 3.55 20.90
N LEU A 187 1.93 4.01 19.85
CA LEU A 187 1.56 3.18 18.70
C LEU A 187 2.80 2.63 17.99
N ILE A 188 3.80 3.47 17.76
CA ILE A 188 5.07 3.08 17.12
C ILE A 188 5.78 1.98 17.94
N ARG A 189 5.91 2.17 19.26
CA ARG A 189 6.63 1.22 20.13
C ARG A 189 5.92 -0.13 20.30
N LYS A 190 4.60 -0.19 20.08
CA LYS A 190 3.82 -1.43 20.12
C LYS A 190 3.92 -2.25 18.82
N ALA A 191 4.43 -1.66 17.75
CA ALA A 191 4.52 -2.32 16.46
C ALA A 191 5.44 -3.54 16.53
N LYS A 192 5.10 -4.58 15.78
CA LYS A 192 6.02 -5.67 15.44
C LYS A 192 6.95 -5.25 14.30
N ILE A 193 6.37 -4.56 13.32
CA ILE A 193 7.06 -4.03 12.14
C ILE A 193 6.61 -2.58 11.92
N PHE A 194 7.55 -1.68 11.67
CA PHE A 194 7.31 -0.30 11.26
C PHE A 194 7.71 -0.15 9.79
N HIS A 195 6.74 0.14 8.93
CA HIS A 195 6.92 0.22 7.48
C HIS A 195 6.82 1.67 6.97
N TYR A 196 7.73 2.07 6.09
CA TYR A 196 7.77 3.42 5.53
C TYR A 196 8.37 3.44 4.11
N GLY A 197 8.13 4.52 3.38
CA GLY A 197 8.76 4.81 2.09
C GLY A 197 9.52 6.13 2.06
N SER A 198 10.04 6.52 0.89
CA SER A 198 10.99 7.67 0.82
C SER A 198 10.33 9.05 0.71
N ILE A 199 9.02 9.15 0.39
CA ILE A 199 8.35 10.43 0.10
C ILE A 199 8.36 11.39 1.29
N SER A 200 8.27 10.88 2.51
CA SER A 200 8.34 11.68 3.74
C SER A 200 9.74 12.21 4.05
N LEU A 201 10.78 11.78 3.33
CA LEU A 201 12.16 12.28 3.49
C LEU A 201 12.47 13.52 2.65
N ILE A 202 11.55 13.95 1.78
CA ILE A 202 11.83 14.96 0.77
C ILE A 202 11.93 16.37 1.38
N THR A 203 11.01 16.73 2.28
CA THR A 203 10.89 18.09 2.82
C THR A 203 10.70 18.10 4.33
N GLU A 204 11.21 19.14 4.99
CA GLU A 204 10.86 19.45 6.37
C GLU A 204 9.43 20.02 6.47
N PRO A 205 8.72 19.83 7.61
CA PRO A 205 9.16 19.14 8.83
C PRO A 205 9.00 17.61 8.81
N CYS A 206 8.32 17.05 7.79
CA CYS A 206 8.01 15.62 7.74
C CYS A 206 9.26 14.72 7.71
N LYS A 207 10.36 15.18 7.12
CA LYS A 207 11.65 14.46 7.17
C LYS A 207 12.12 14.24 8.60
N SER A 208 12.13 15.29 9.44
CA SER A 208 12.50 15.15 10.86
C SER A 208 11.55 14.21 11.60
N ALA A 209 10.24 14.31 11.35
CA ALA A 209 9.25 13.41 11.93
C ALA A 209 9.48 11.94 11.52
N HIS A 210 9.81 11.67 10.26
CA HIS A 210 10.16 10.33 9.77
C HIS A 210 11.35 9.77 10.57
N ILE A 211 12.45 10.52 10.63
CA ILE A 211 13.68 10.06 11.30
C ILE A 211 13.40 9.78 12.78
N ALA A 212 12.64 10.64 13.45
CA ALA A 212 12.23 10.44 14.84
C ALA A 212 11.36 9.19 15.02
N ALA A 213 10.39 8.95 14.13
CA ALA A 213 9.53 7.77 14.16
C ALA A 213 10.32 6.46 13.96
N ALA A 214 11.20 6.42 12.94
CA ALA A 214 12.06 5.27 12.68
C ALA A 214 13.03 5.00 13.85
N LYS A 215 13.57 6.06 14.46
CA LYS A 215 14.40 5.95 15.66
C LYS A 215 13.61 5.38 16.85
N ALA A 216 12.40 5.89 17.10
CA ALA A 216 11.56 5.42 18.19
C ALA A 216 11.18 3.94 18.05
N ALA A 217 10.89 3.50 16.81
CA ALA A 217 10.65 2.09 16.48
C ALA A 217 11.91 1.24 16.76
N LYS A 218 13.07 1.67 16.24
CA LYS A 218 14.35 0.96 16.43
C LYS A 218 14.74 0.81 17.89
N ASP A 219 14.62 1.88 18.67
CA ASP A 219 14.95 1.89 20.11
C ASP A 219 14.03 0.95 20.92
N ALA A 220 12.82 0.69 20.43
CA ALA A 220 11.87 -0.26 21.02
C ALA A 220 12.05 -1.71 20.51
N GLY A 221 13.03 -1.98 19.64
CA GLY A 221 13.27 -3.30 19.07
C GLY A 221 12.29 -3.72 17.98
N VAL A 222 11.57 -2.76 17.39
CA VAL A 222 10.67 -2.97 16.26
C VAL A 222 11.49 -3.20 14.98
N PHE A 223 11.03 -4.11 14.12
CA PHE A 223 11.67 -4.32 12.82
C PHE A 223 11.33 -3.19 11.86
N LEU A 224 12.34 -2.63 11.19
CA LEU A 224 12.16 -1.56 10.21
C LEU A 224 12.05 -2.12 8.79
N SER A 225 10.92 -1.85 8.13
CA SER A 225 10.67 -2.21 6.73
C SER A 225 10.66 -0.97 5.85
N TYR A 226 11.47 -0.97 4.80
CA TYR A 226 11.62 0.15 3.89
C TYR A 226 11.32 -0.25 2.44
N ASP A 227 10.40 0.47 1.81
CA ASP A 227 10.16 0.43 0.35
C ASP A 227 10.40 1.85 -0.18
N PRO A 228 11.55 2.15 -0.81
CA PRO A 228 11.84 3.50 -1.32
C PRO A 228 10.70 4.07 -2.15
N ASN A 229 10.03 3.23 -2.94
CA ASN A 229 8.86 3.56 -3.74
C ASN A 229 9.07 4.87 -4.52
N LEU A 230 10.16 4.92 -5.28
CA LEU A 230 10.67 6.15 -5.91
C LEU A 230 9.58 6.89 -6.68
N ARG A 231 9.42 8.17 -6.38
CA ARG A 231 8.60 9.13 -7.14
C ARG A 231 9.47 10.29 -7.58
N LEU A 232 10.29 10.05 -8.61
CA LEU A 232 11.28 11.01 -9.10
C LEU A 232 10.73 12.45 -9.30
N PRO A 233 9.49 12.68 -9.81
CA PRO A 233 8.93 14.03 -9.95
C PRO A 233 8.74 14.82 -8.65
N LEU A 234 8.72 14.16 -7.49
CA LEU A 234 8.63 14.83 -6.18
C LEU A 234 9.98 15.32 -5.67
N TRP A 235 11.09 14.83 -6.23
CA TRP A 235 12.42 15.17 -5.79
C TRP A 235 12.99 16.35 -6.60
N PRO A 236 13.79 17.24 -5.98
CA PRO A 236 14.43 18.35 -6.69
C PRO A 236 15.33 17.90 -7.85
N SER A 237 15.95 16.73 -7.72
CA SER A 237 16.80 16.12 -8.73
C SER A 237 16.93 14.61 -8.51
N ALA A 238 17.40 13.88 -9.53
CA ALA A 238 17.73 12.46 -9.39
C ALA A 238 18.81 12.21 -8.32
N ASP A 239 19.78 13.10 -8.21
CA ASP A 239 20.86 13.01 -7.23
C ASP A 239 20.31 13.19 -5.81
N SER A 240 19.45 14.20 -5.60
CA SER A 240 18.76 14.42 -4.32
C SER A 240 17.87 13.24 -3.94
N ALA A 241 17.21 12.60 -4.92
CA ALA A 241 16.44 11.39 -4.68
C ALA A 241 17.31 10.22 -4.24
N ARG A 242 18.46 9.98 -4.89
CA ARG A 242 19.39 8.92 -4.47
C ARG A 242 19.94 9.20 -3.07
N GLU A 243 20.40 10.41 -2.80
CA GLU A 243 20.89 10.81 -1.48
C GLU A 243 19.82 10.64 -0.39
N GLY A 244 18.59 11.12 -0.65
CA GLY A 244 17.47 10.99 0.27
C GLY A 244 17.10 9.53 0.54
N ILE A 245 16.96 8.73 -0.51
CA ILE A 245 16.64 7.30 -0.38
C ILE A 245 17.72 6.56 0.41
N LEU A 246 19.00 6.85 0.12
CA LEU A 246 20.13 6.17 0.76
C LEU A 246 20.41 6.67 2.18
N SER A 247 19.94 7.88 2.55
CA SER A 247 20.21 8.50 3.86
C SER A 247 19.75 7.67 5.07
N ILE A 248 18.74 6.82 4.88
CA ILE A 248 18.21 5.92 5.92
C ILE A 248 18.41 4.43 5.57
N TRP A 249 19.12 4.10 4.49
CA TRP A 249 19.25 2.74 3.98
C TRP A 249 19.75 1.76 5.05
N GLU A 250 20.83 2.13 5.73
CA GLU A 250 21.49 1.35 6.78
C GLU A 250 20.64 1.13 8.04
N THR A 251 19.50 1.82 8.16
CA THR A 251 18.61 1.69 9.31
C THR A 251 17.66 0.51 9.19
N ALA A 252 17.31 0.10 7.96
CA ALA A 252 16.28 -0.89 7.70
C ALA A 252 16.73 -2.32 8.01
N ASP A 253 15.80 -3.13 8.50
CA ASP A 253 15.97 -4.59 8.66
C ASP A 253 15.49 -5.35 7.42
N ILE A 254 14.49 -4.81 6.73
CA ILE A 254 13.86 -5.37 5.55
C ILE A 254 13.77 -4.28 4.50
N ILE A 255 14.33 -4.52 3.32
CA ILE A 255 14.21 -3.61 2.18
C ILE A 255 13.51 -4.34 1.04
N LYS A 256 12.55 -3.68 0.42
CA LYS A 256 12.01 -4.08 -0.89
C LYS A 256 12.38 -3.01 -1.90
N ILE A 257 12.84 -3.43 -3.07
CA ILE A 257 13.11 -2.57 -4.23
C ILE A 257 12.65 -3.24 -5.52
N SER A 258 12.46 -2.46 -6.57
CA SER A 258 12.26 -2.96 -7.93
C SER A 258 13.55 -3.00 -8.75
N GLU A 259 13.51 -3.66 -9.91
CA GLU A 259 14.61 -3.65 -10.88
C GLU A 259 14.93 -2.25 -11.42
N GLU A 260 13.91 -1.39 -11.58
CA GLU A 260 14.09 0.00 -11.98
C GLU A 260 14.76 0.81 -10.88
N GLU A 261 14.39 0.57 -9.61
CA GLU A 261 15.02 1.23 -8.46
C GLU A 261 16.48 0.79 -8.27
N ILE A 262 16.82 -0.47 -8.54
CA ILE A 262 18.23 -0.92 -8.54
C ILE A 262 19.01 -0.15 -9.61
N SER A 263 18.49 -0.12 -10.84
CA SER A 263 19.13 0.58 -11.95
C SER A 263 19.32 2.06 -11.61
N PHE A 264 18.32 2.68 -10.99
CA PHE A 264 18.38 4.07 -10.56
C PHE A 264 19.45 4.30 -9.48
N LEU A 265 19.42 3.51 -8.39
CA LEU A 265 20.32 3.69 -7.24
C LEU A 265 21.78 3.38 -7.58
N THR A 266 22.02 2.50 -8.55
CA THR A 266 23.36 2.08 -8.98
C THR A 266 23.90 2.88 -10.17
N ASN A 267 23.19 3.92 -10.63
CA ASN A 267 23.55 4.73 -11.80
C ASN A 267 23.63 3.92 -13.11
N GLY A 268 22.69 3.00 -13.31
CA GLY A 268 22.49 2.26 -14.55
C GLY A 268 23.21 0.91 -14.62
N GLU A 269 23.69 0.36 -13.50
CA GLU A 269 24.18 -1.02 -13.49
C GLU A 269 23.05 -2.01 -13.79
N ASN A 270 23.41 -3.20 -14.28
CA ASN A 270 22.42 -4.22 -14.65
C ASN A 270 21.66 -4.73 -13.41
N PRO A 271 20.35 -4.51 -13.30
CA PRO A 271 19.60 -4.91 -12.11
C PRO A 271 19.51 -6.42 -11.95
N TYR A 272 19.67 -7.20 -13.02
CA TYR A 272 19.59 -8.67 -13.00
C TYR A 272 20.90 -9.36 -12.58
N ASP A 273 21.98 -8.60 -12.39
CA ASP A 273 23.25 -9.11 -11.86
C ASP A 273 23.18 -9.19 -10.34
N ASP A 274 23.27 -10.41 -9.80
CA ASP A 274 23.22 -10.64 -8.35
C ASP A 274 24.41 -9.97 -7.62
N ALA A 275 25.56 -9.76 -8.27
CA ALA A 275 26.68 -9.02 -7.69
C ALA A 275 26.38 -7.52 -7.53
N VAL A 276 25.60 -6.94 -8.45
CA VAL A 276 25.13 -5.54 -8.38
C VAL A 276 24.16 -5.40 -7.21
N VAL A 277 23.16 -6.27 -7.13
CA VAL A 277 22.16 -6.25 -6.04
C VAL A 277 22.83 -6.43 -4.68
N ARG A 278 23.85 -7.29 -4.57
CA ARG A 278 24.59 -7.51 -3.32
C ARG A 278 25.32 -6.28 -2.80
N LYS A 279 25.65 -5.28 -3.63
CA LYS A 279 26.20 -4.00 -3.16
C LYS A 279 25.20 -3.19 -2.32
N LEU A 280 23.90 -3.39 -2.56
CA LEU A 280 22.81 -2.75 -1.81
C LEU A 280 22.46 -3.50 -0.51
N PHE A 281 23.07 -4.67 -0.28
CA PHE A 281 22.88 -5.46 0.93
C PHE A 281 23.88 -5.03 2.00
N HIS A 282 23.42 -4.31 3.02
CA HIS A 282 24.27 -3.83 4.09
C HIS A 282 24.37 -4.82 5.27
N PRO A 283 25.40 -4.73 6.15
CA PRO A 283 25.68 -5.77 7.16
C PRO A 283 24.56 -6.01 8.19
N ASN A 284 23.72 -5.01 8.44
CA ASN A 284 22.61 -5.09 9.39
C ASN A 284 21.29 -5.53 8.72
N LEU A 285 21.25 -5.57 7.38
CA LEU A 285 20.06 -5.96 6.64
C LEU A 285 19.77 -7.44 6.85
N LYS A 286 18.53 -7.77 7.17
CA LYS A 286 18.11 -9.16 7.37
C LYS A 286 17.50 -9.74 6.11
N LEU A 287 16.76 -8.92 5.34
CA LEU A 287 16.10 -9.34 4.11
C LEU A 287 16.09 -8.22 3.06
N LEU A 288 16.59 -8.52 1.87
CA LEU A 288 16.43 -7.69 0.68
C LEU A 288 15.54 -8.43 -0.33
N LEU A 289 14.48 -7.78 -0.79
CA LEU A 289 13.53 -8.26 -1.78
C LEU A 289 13.64 -7.43 -3.04
N VAL A 290 13.72 -8.09 -4.19
CA VAL A 290 13.76 -7.45 -5.51
C VAL A 290 12.58 -7.93 -6.34
N THR A 291 11.63 -7.05 -6.62
CA THR A 291 10.47 -7.36 -7.47
C THR A 291 10.79 -7.12 -8.95
N GLU A 292 10.45 -8.08 -9.81
CA GLU A 292 10.80 -8.13 -11.24
C GLU A 292 9.54 -8.27 -12.12
N GLY A 293 8.50 -7.51 -11.77
CA GLY A 293 7.21 -7.53 -12.47
C GLY A 293 6.65 -8.95 -12.63
N ALA A 294 6.43 -9.37 -13.87
CA ALA A 294 5.86 -10.68 -14.21
C ALA A 294 6.82 -11.86 -13.94
N GLU A 295 8.13 -11.61 -13.86
CA GLU A 295 9.13 -12.65 -13.62
C GLU A 295 9.18 -13.07 -12.13
N GLY A 296 8.60 -12.26 -11.25
CA GLY A 296 8.40 -12.57 -9.83
C GLY A 296 9.29 -11.75 -8.91
N CYS A 297 10.03 -12.43 -8.04
CA CYS A 297 10.85 -11.79 -7.02
C CYS A 297 12.13 -12.57 -6.74
N ARG A 298 13.23 -11.85 -6.51
CA ARG A 298 14.44 -12.39 -5.87
C ARG A 298 14.49 -11.98 -4.41
N TYR A 299 15.08 -12.82 -3.58
CA TYR A 299 15.26 -12.55 -2.17
C TYR A 299 16.69 -12.86 -1.75
N TYR A 300 17.20 -12.06 -0.82
CA TYR A 300 18.57 -12.16 -0.33
C TYR A 300 18.58 -11.97 1.18
N THR A 301 19.25 -12.88 1.87
CA THR A 301 19.62 -12.78 3.29
C THR A 301 21.14 -12.86 3.38
N LYS A 302 21.67 -12.84 4.61
CA LYS A 302 23.11 -13.03 4.85
C LYS A 302 23.54 -14.46 4.53
N GLU A 303 22.70 -15.44 4.82
CA GLU A 303 23.01 -16.87 4.72
C GLU A 303 22.60 -17.49 3.38
N PHE A 304 21.56 -16.96 2.72
CA PHE A 304 21.02 -17.55 1.50
C PHE A 304 20.39 -16.51 0.56
N SER A 305 20.07 -16.92 -0.65
CA SER A 305 19.29 -16.14 -1.62
C SER A 305 18.57 -17.07 -2.58
N GLY A 306 17.53 -16.58 -3.23
CA GLY A 306 16.75 -17.36 -4.18
C GLY A 306 15.83 -16.51 -5.04
N ARG A 307 15.02 -17.19 -5.85
CA ARG A 307 14.04 -16.58 -6.76
C ARG A 307 12.70 -17.30 -6.66
N VAL A 308 11.61 -16.55 -6.68
CA VAL A 308 10.24 -17.04 -6.73
C VAL A 308 9.61 -16.52 -8.01
N LYS A 309 9.09 -17.42 -8.85
CA LYS A 309 8.48 -17.05 -10.13
C LYS A 309 7.18 -16.29 -9.91
N GLY A 310 6.93 -15.29 -10.75
CA GLY A 310 5.66 -14.58 -10.80
C GLY A 310 4.51 -15.50 -11.23
N MET A 311 3.30 -15.16 -10.79
CA MET A 311 2.09 -15.80 -11.28
C MET A 311 1.64 -15.09 -12.56
N LYS A 312 1.31 -15.88 -13.60
CA LYS A 312 0.75 -15.34 -14.83
C LYS A 312 -0.68 -14.85 -14.60
N VAL A 313 -0.91 -13.56 -14.84
CA VAL A 313 -2.22 -12.91 -14.73
C VAL A 313 -2.41 -11.93 -15.88
N ASP A 314 -3.66 -11.72 -16.29
CA ASP A 314 -4.02 -10.66 -17.24
C ASP A 314 -4.09 -9.33 -16.47
N ALA A 315 -2.98 -8.59 -16.45
CA ALA A 315 -2.87 -7.35 -15.70
C ALA A 315 -3.74 -6.24 -16.33
N VAL A 316 -4.74 -5.78 -15.59
CA VAL A 316 -5.60 -4.64 -15.97
C VAL A 316 -4.99 -3.32 -15.51
N ASP A 317 -4.43 -3.31 -14.29
CA ASP A 317 -3.88 -2.13 -13.63
C ASP A 317 -2.78 -2.57 -12.66
N THR A 318 -1.54 -2.17 -12.91
CA THR A 318 -0.38 -2.48 -12.05
C THR A 318 -0.25 -1.55 -10.84
N THR A 319 -1.14 -0.56 -10.67
CA THR A 319 -1.07 0.42 -9.56
C THR A 319 -1.28 -0.29 -8.23
N GLY A 320 -0.31 -0.11 -7.34
CA GLY A 320 -0.30 -0.74 -6.03
C GLY A 320 0.10 -2.22 -6.03
N ALA A 321 0.63 -2.77 -7.14
CA ALA A 321 1.15 -4.14 -7.16
C ALA A 321 2.34 -4.30 -6.20
N GLY A 322 3.24 -3.31 -6.15
CA GLY A 322 4.34 -3.26 -5.18
C GLY A 322 3.83 -3.19 -3.74
N ASP A 323 2.88 -2.30 -3.46
CA ASP A 323 2.28 -2.14 -2.13
C ASP A 323 1.55 -3.43 -1.68
N ALA A 324 0.85 -4.10 -2.59
CA ALA A 324 0.19 -5.38 -2.32
C ALA A 324 1.20 -6.51 -2.05
N PHE A 325 2.32 -6.53 -2.77
CA PHE A 325 3.43 -7.46 -2.50
C PHE A 325 4.00 -7.24 -1.11
N VAL A 326 4.29 -5.99 -0.74
CA VAL A 326 4.77 -5.62 0.60
C VAL A 326 3.75 -6.02 1.66
N ALA A 327 2.47 -5.73 1.48
CA ALA A 327 1.41 -6.14 2.39
C ALA A 327 1.38 -7.65 2.63
N GLY A 328 1.52 -8.46 1.56
CA GLY A 328 1.59 -9.91 1.66
C GLY A 328 2.78 -10.40 2.47
N ILE A 329 3.98 -9.89 2.16
CA ILE A 329 5.21 -10.24 2.87
C ILE A 329 5.13 -9.83 4.35
N LEU A 330 4.76 -8.59 4.63
CA LEU A 330 4.73 -8.08 6.00
C LEU A 330 3.65 -8.75 6.85
N SER A 331 2.52 -9.16 6.26
CA SER A 331 1.49 -9.95 6.98
C SER A 331 2.04 -11.29 7.48
N GLN A 332 2.86 -11.97 6.66
CA GLN A 332 3.48 -13.24 7.04
C GLN A 332 4.62 -13.02 8.06
N LEU A 333 5.49 -12.05 7.81
CA LEU A 333 6.63 -11.76 8.70
C LEU A 333 6.20 -11.24 10.08
N ALA A 334 5.10 -10.49 10.16
CA ALA A 334 4.55 -10.05 11.44
C ALA A 334 4.16 -11.24 12.32
N THR A 335 3.65 -12.32 11.70
CA THR A 335 3.25 -13.56 12.38
C THR A 335 4.46 -14.42 12.76
N ASP A 336 5.44 -14.55 11.87
CA ASP A 336 6.65 -15.34 12.11
C ASP A 336 7.90 -14.69 11.49
N LEU A 337 8.70 -14.05 12.34
CA LEU A 337 9.98 -13.46 11.91
C LEU A 337 11.07 -14.50 11.65
N SER A 338 10.92 -15.75 12.10
CA SER A 338 11.90 -16.80 11.86
C SER A 338 11.99 -17.18 10.37
N LEU A 339 10.98 -16.82 9.58
CA LEU A 339 10.97 -16.93 8.12
C LEU A 339 12.11 -16.16 7.44
N ILE A 340 12.70 -15.17 8.11
CA ILE A 340 13.89 -14.47 7.58
C ILE A 340 15.16 -15.33 7.74
N GLN A 341 15.19 -16.21 8.74
CA GLN A 341 16.32 -17.10 9.05
C GLN A 341 16.15 -18.50 8.42
N GLN A 342 14.95 -18.84 7.97
CA GLN A 342 14.61 -20.09 7.31
C GLN A 342 14.35 -19.83 5.83
N ASN A 343 14.61 -20.82 4.97
CA ASN A 343 14.55 -20.62 3.52
C ASN A 343 13.13 -20.19 3.07
N LEU A 344 12.99 -18.95 2.58
CA LEU A 344 11.71 -18.27 2.27
C LEU A 344 10.85 -18.99 1.23
N CYS A 345 11.40 -19.89 0.41
CA CYS A 345 10.67 -20.69 -0.58
C CYS A 345 9.65 -21.69 -0.01
N ARG A 346 9.37 -21.68 1.30
CA ARG A 346 8.32 -22.48 1.95
C ARG A 346 7.08 -21.68 2.33
N MET A 347 7.08 -20.36 2.12
CA MET A 347 5.93 -19.46 2.26
C MET A 347 5.03 -19.52 1.01
#